data_AF-W6R081-F1
#
_entry.id   AF-W6R081-F1
#
_cell.length_a   1.000
_cell.length_b   1.000
_cell.length_c   1.000
_cell.angle_alpha   90.00
_cell.angle_beta   90.00
_cell.angle_gamma   90.00
#
_symmetry.space_group_name_H-M   'P 1'
#
loop_
_entity.id
_entity.type
_entity.pdbx_description
1 polymer ?
#
loop_
_entity_poly.entity_id
_entity_poly.type
_entity_poly.pdbx_seq_one_letter_code
_entity_poly.pdbx_strand_id
1 'polypeptide(L)' 'MAAKFSGSVVLEQDSAGHCTYSPGSTCIAKNVRRYFHTGILPGIGTRCGPDKRPFGIA' A
#
# COMPACT_ATOMS: atom_id res chain seq x y z
N MET A 1 -0.90 14.52 0.27
CA MET A 1 -1.44 14.53 -1.10
C MET A 1 -2.93 14.21 -1.13
N ALA A 2 -3.36 13.00 -0.76
CA ALA A 2 -4.76 12.56 -0.88
C ALA A 2 -5.82 13.55 -0.35
N ALA A 3 -5.60 14.16 0.81
CA ALA A 3 -6.53 15.15 1.38
C ALA A 3 -6.81 16.40 0.51
N LYS A 4 -5.96 16.67 -0.50
CA LYS A 4 -6.14 17.79 -1.45
C LYS A 4 -6.88 17.38 -2.74
N PHE A 5 -7.18 16.09 -2.93
CA PHE A 5 -7.80 15.56 -4.14
C PHE A 5 -9.08 14.80 -3.76
N SER A 6 -10.24 15.46 -3.93
CA SER A 6 -11.54 14.88 -3.59
C SER A 6 -11.75 13.50 -4.23
N GLY A 7 -12.23 12.54 -3.43
CA GLY A 7 -12.41 11.15 -3.86
C GLY A 7 -11.15 10.29 -3.82
N SER A 8 -9.96 10.86 -3.55
CA SER A 8 -8.74 10.07 -3.35
C SER A 8 -8.68 9.46 -1.94
N VAL A 9 -8.03 8.30 -1.82
CA VAL A 9 -7.73 7.64 -0.54
C VAL A 9 -6.24 7.33 -0.41
N VAL A 10 -5.78 7.07 0.82
CA VAL A 10 -4.39 6.67 1.10
C VAL A 10 -4.29 5.14 1.15
N LEU A 11 -3.30 4.59 0.45
CA LEU A 11 -2.79 3.23 0.65
C LEU A 11 -1.45 3.33 1.37
N GLU A 12 -1.40 2.90 2.63
CA GLU A 12 -0.19 2.99 3.44
C GLU A 12 0.65 1.72 3.31
N GLN A 13 1.94 1.88 3.03
CA GLN A 13 2.94 0.82 3.19
C GLN A 13 3.60 0.97 4.56
N ASP A 14 3.24 0.08 5.48
CA ASP A 14 3.72 0.05 6.87
C ASP A 14 5.00 -0.77 6.98
N SER A 15 6.10 -0.17 6.55
CA SER A 15 7.41 -0.82 6.54
C SER A 15 8.55 0.17 6.44
N ALA A 16 9.74 -0.19 6.94
CA ALA A 16 10.96 0.56 6.70
C ALA A 16 11.43 0.40 5.25
N GLY A 17 11.76 1.51 4.59
CA GLY A 17 12.27 1.53 3.20
C GLY A 17 11.91 2.84 2.49
N HIS A 18 12.23 2.91 1.19
CA HIS A 18 11.85 4.05 0.34
C HIS A 18 11.05 3.57 -0.87
N CYS A 19 9.93 4.26 -1.12
CA CYS A 19 8.88 3.93 -2.09
C CYS A 19 8.10 2.64 -1.79
N THR A 20 7.00 2.45 -2.52
CA THR A 20 6.07 1.31 -2.42
C THR A 20 6.64 -0.03 -2.90
N TYR A 21 7.91 -0.06 -3.29
CA TYR A 21 8.60 -1.28 -3.73
C TYR A 21 9.51 -1.89 -2.65
N SER A 22 9.91 -1.10 -1.64
CA SER A 22 10.89 -1.52 -0.63
C SER A 22 10.33 -1.37 0.79
N PRO A 23 10.13 -2.49 1.52
CA PRO A 23 10.24 -3.88 1.11
C PRO A 23 9.05 -4.30 0.22
N GLY A 24 9.16 -5.46 -0.43
CA GLY A 24 8.05 -6.01 -1.20
C GLY A 24 6.83 -6.30 -0.33
N SER A 25 5.64 -5.93 -0.82
CA SER A 25 4.34 -6.23 -0.20
C SER A 25 3.33 -6.68 -1.25
N THR A 26 2.90 -7.94 -1.17
CA THR A 26 1.86 -8.51 -2.02
C THR A 26 0.51 -7.80 -1.80
N CYS A 27 0.27 -7.30 -0.59
CA CYS A 27 -0.90 -6.47 -0.25
C CYS A 27 -0.91 -5.16 -1.05
N ILE A 28 0.22 -4.44 -1.09
CA ILE A 28 0.37 -3.23 -1.90
C ILE A 28 0.19 -3.56 -3.39
N ALA A 29 0.90 -4.57 -3.90
CA ALA A 29 0.84 -4.96 -5.30
C ALA A 29 -0.59 -5.28 -5.76
N LYS A 30 -1.37 -5.98 -4.93
CA LYS A 30 -2.78 -6.31 -5.23
C LYS A 30 -3.67 -5.06 -5.28
N ASN A 31 -3.52 -4.13 -4.34
CA ASN A 31 -4.32 -2.90 -4.32
C ASN A 31 -3.98 -1.98 -5.50
N VAL A 32 -2.69 -1.80 -5.80
CA VAL A 32 -2.22 -1.03 -6.96
C VAL A 32 -2.76 -1.65 -8.25
N ARG A 33 -2.60 -2.97 -8.43
CA ARG A 33 -3.14 -3.69 -9.59
C ARG A 33 -4.65 -3.51 -9.71
N ARG A 34 -5.41 -3.71 -8.63
CA ARG A 34 -6.87 -3.59 -8.65
C ARG A 34 -7.31 -2.19 -9.07
N TYR A 35 -6.69 -1.15 -8.53
CA TYR A 35 -6.98 0.23 -8.92
C TYR A 35 -6.74 0.46 -10.41
N PHE A 36 -5.58 0.09 -10.94
CA PHE A 36 -5.27 0.30 -12.37
C PHE A 36 -6.13 -0.56 -13.32
N HIS A 37 -6.57 -1.74 -12.90
CA HIS A 37 -7.41 -2.61 -13.73
C HIS A 37 -8.90 -2.28 -13.68
N THR A 38 -9.40 -1.75 -12.54
CA THR A 38 -10.86 -1.66 -12.29
C THR A 38 -11.33 -0.27 -11.88
N GLY A 39 -10.41 0.66 -11.58
CA GLY A 39 -10.72 1.95 -10.97
C GLY A 39 -11.15 1.87 -9.51
N ILE A 40 -11.25 0.67 -8.91
CA ILE A 40 -11.69 0.51 -7.52
C ILE A 40 -10.55 0.90 -6.57
N LEU A 41 -10.85 1.86 -5.70
CA LEU A 41 -9.97 2.33 -4.64
C LEU A 41 -9.87 1.31 -3.48
N PRO A 42 -8.76 1.30 -2.72
CA PRO A 42 -8.70 0.58 -1.46
C PRO A 42 -9.69 1.15 -0.43
N GLY A 43 -9.99 0.39 0.62
CA GLY A 43 -10.78 0.89 1.74
C GLY A 43 -10.08 2.04 2.47
N ILE A 44 -10.85 2.92 3.10
CA ILE A 44 -10.29 4.00 3.93
C ILE A 44 -9.46 3.39 5.07
N GLY A 45 -8.23 3.86 5.23
CA GLY A 45 -7.30 3.36 6.25
C GLY A 45 -6.62 2.04 5.89
N THR A 46 -6.65 1.61 4.62
CA THR A 46 -5.95 0.40 4.20
C THR A 46 -4.44 0.55 4.43
N ARG A 47 -3.90 -0.33 5.26
CA ARG A 47 -2.50 -0.40 5.66
C ARG A 47 -1.94 -1.78 5.34
N CYS A 48 -0.84 -1.83 4.62
CA CYS A 48 -0.19 -3.06 4.18
C CYS A 48 1.23 -3.13 4.75
N GLY A 49 1.55 -4.20 5.47
CA GLY A 49 2.92 -4.50 5.88
C GLY A 49 3.75 -5.14 4.77
N PRO A 50 5.06 -5.35 5.00
CA PRO A 50 5.92 -6.07 4.07
C PRO A 50 5.65 -7.57 4.15
N ASP A 51 5.89 -8.30 3.06
CA ASP A 51 5.72 -9.76 3.04
C ASP A 51 6.73 -10.47 3.95
N LYS A 52 7.89 -9.83 4.18
CA LYS A 52 8.94 -10.30 5.08
C LYS A 52 9.54 -9.12 5.84
N ARG A 53 9.73 -9.29 7.16
CA ARG A 53 10.44 -8.34 8.01
C ARG A 53 11.93 -8.71 8.07
N PRO A 54 12.84 -7.73 8.17
CA PRO A 54 14.24 -8.01 8.49
C PRO A 54 14.34 -8.89 9.74
N PHE A 55 15.24 -9.88 9.72
CA PHE A 55 15.55 -10.74 10.86
C PHE A 55 14.39 -11.60 11.41
N GLY A 56 13.24 -11.66 10.72
CA GLY A 56 12.14 -12.56 11.09
C GLY A 56 11.42 -12.21 12.39
N ILE A 57 11.63 -11.01 12.92
CA ILE A 57 10.97 -10.55 14.16
C ILE A 57 9.61 -9.95 13.76
N ALA A 58 8.55 -10.49 14.37
CA ALA A 58 7.16 -10.05 14.17
C ALA A 58 6.89 -8.74 14.92
#